data_AF-A0A9C9W6Q1-F1
#
_entry.id   AF-A0A9C9W6Q1-F1
#
_cell.length_a   1.000
_cell.length_b   1.000
_cell.length_c   1.000
_cell.angle_alpha   90.00
_cell.angle_beta   90.00
_cell.angle_gamma   90.00
#
_symmetry.space_group_name_H-M   'P 1'
#
loop_
_entity.id
_entity.type
_entity.pdbx_description
1 polymer ?
#
loop_
_entity_poly.entity_id
_entity_poly.type
_entity_poly.pdbx_seq_one_letter_code
_entity_poly.pdbx_strand_id
1 'polypeptide(L)'
;MIGLMYLLFFIVYGWISWRVVKAVARRAREGGRSPKLWGGVAGLAMASLVFWDWLPMEVLYRYDCARYAGFTQYQSLEQWKAENPGVAQTLHPPERVESRQEGGRQRYVLNQRFAWDIRYTRHPLHIREREERIVDTRTGKVLARYVDFDTDIGGVSVGSSARGLSDYKIWLMRRSCEADSGRPLERAFYNFKYLVKHQMERK
;
A
#
# COMPACT_ATOMS: atom_id res chain seq x y z
N MET A 1 -12.50 -21.06 9.94
CA MET A 1 -13.91 -20.98 9.47
C MET A 1 -14.10 -20.07 8.25
N ILE A 2 -13.44 -18.90 8.18
CA ILE A 2 -13.55 -17.98 7.03
C ILE A 2 -13.11 -18.61 5.69
N GLY A 3 -12.03 -19.42 5.67
CA GLY A 3 -11.60 -20.12 4.45
C GLY A 3 -12.66 -21.04 3.85
N LEU A 4 -13.45 -21.73 4.68
CA LEU A 4 -14.55 -22.58 4.21
C LEU A 4 -15.68 -21.76 3.58
N MET A 5 -15.95 -20.57 4.11
CA MET A 5 -16.93 -19.66 3.52
C MET A 5 -16.52 -19.21 2.12
N TYR A 6 -15.23 -18.89 1.90
CA TYR A 6 -14.73 -18.57 0.57
C TYR A 6 -14.85 -19.77 -0.38
N LEU A 7 -14.49 -20.97 0.06
CA LEU A 7 -14.64 -22.18 -0.75
C LEU A 7 -16.11 -22.40 -1.16
N LEU A 8 -17.03 -22.31 -0.20
CA LEU A 8 -18.47 -22.43 -0.48
C LEU A 8 -18.95 -21.35 -1.46
N PHE A 9 -18.54 -20.10 -1.24
CA PHE A 9 -18.86 -18.99 -2.14
C PHE A 9 -18.39 -19.26 -3.57
N PHE A 10 -17.13 -19.66 -3.76
CA PHE A 10 -16.60 -19.97 -5.09
C PHE A 10 -17.26 -21.18 -5.75
N ILE A 11 -17.63 -22.21 -4.98
CA ILE A 11 -18.37 -23.37 -5.50
C ILE A 11 -19.77 -22.96 -5.98
N VAL A 12 -20.53 -22.25 -5.15
CA VAL A 12 -21.89 -21.79 -5.49
C VAL A 12 -21.83 -20.84 -6.69
N TYR A 13 -20.94 -19.85 -6.64
CA TYR A 13 -20.76 -18.88 -7.71
C TYR A 13 -20.31 -19.53 -9.02
N GLY A 14 -19.38 -20.49 -8.95
CA GLY A 14 -18.92 -21.26 -10.11
C GLY A 14 -20.05 -22.09 -10.72
N TRP A 15 -20.89 -22.72 -9.89
CA TRP A 15 -22.06 -23.47 -10.35
C TRP A 15 -23.08 -22.58 -11.06
N ILE A 16 -23.43 -21.41 -10.47
CA ILE A 16 -24.32 -20.43 -11.09
C ILE A 16 -23.75 -19.95 -12.43
N SER A 17 -22.47 -19.55 -12.44
CA SER A 17 -21.78 -19.07 -13.64
C SER A 17 -21.80 -20.10 -14.76
N TRP A 18 -21.53 -21.37 -14.44
CA TRP A 18 -21.60 -22.46 -15.41
C TRP A 18 -23.00 -22.64 -16.00
N ARG A 19 -24.05 -22.56 -15.17
CA ARG A 19 -25.45 -22.64 -15.63
C ARG A 19 -25.80 -21.49 -16.57
N VAL A 20 -25.40 -20.27 -16.23
CA VAL A 20 -25.62 -19.07 -17.06
C VAL A 20 -24.91 -19.22 -18.41
N VAL A 21 -23.62 -19.55 -18.40
CA VAL A 21 -22.83 -19.75 -19.63
C VAL A 21 -23.44 -20.82 -20.52
N LYS A 22 -23.86 -21.96 -19.94
CA LYS A 22 -24.50 -23.05 -20.68
C LYS A 22 -25.85 -22.63 -21.28
N ALA A 23 -26.65 -21.86 -20.54
CA ALA A 23 -27.94 -21.35 -21.02
C ALA A 23 -27.74 -20.37 -22.19
N VAL A 24 -26.81 -19.41 -22.06
CA VAL A 24 -26.50 -18.45 -23.11
C VAL A 24 -25.95 -19.15 -24.36
N ALA A 25 -25.03 -20.11 -24.19
CA ALA A 25 -24.48 -20.87 -25.32
C ALA A 25 -25.55 -21.70 -26.03
N ARG A 26 -26.48 -22.33 -25.28
CA ARG A 26 -27.61 -23.07 -25.85
C ARG A 26 -28.53 -22.16 -26.65
N ARG A 27 -28.92 -21.02 -26.06
CA ARG A 27 -29.80 -20.05 -26.73
C ARG A 27 -29.15 -19.43 -27.97
N ALA A 28 -27.84 -19.21 -27.94
CA ALA A 28 -27.08 -18.77 -29.10
C ALA A 28 -27.12 -19.82 -30.22
N ARG A 29 -26.96 -21.11 -29.90
CA ARG A 29 -27.07 -22.20 -30.88
C ARG A 29 -28.46 -22.28 -31.50
N GLU A 30 -29.51 -22.19 -30.70
CA GLU A 30 -30.91 -22.19 -31.17
C GLU A 30 -31.20 -20.99 -32.10
N GLY A 31 -30.57 -19.85 -31.84
CA GLY A 31 -30.68 -18.64 -32.67
C GLY A 31 -29.70 -18.58 -33.84
N GLY A 32 -29.03 -19.67 -34.21
CA GLY A 32 -28.08 -19.72 -35.34
C GLY A 32 -26.77 -18.94 -35.12
N ARG A 33 -26.45 -18.55 -33.88
CA ARG A 33 -25.23 -17.81 -33.51
C ARG A 33 -24.16 -18.75 -32.97
N SER A 34 -22.91 -18.30 -32.98
CA SER A 34 -21.78 -19.08 -32.45
C SER A 34 -21.89 -19.32 -30.93
N PRO A 35 -22.11 -20.55 -30.45
CA PRO A 35 -22.24 -20.84 -29.03
C PRO A 35 -20.93 -20.62 -28.28
N LYS A 36 -19.78 -20.77 -28.95
CA LYS A 36 -18.45 -20.54 -28.36
C LYS A 36 -18.25 -19.05 -28.05
N LEU A 37 -18.59 -18.17 -28.99
CA LEU A 37 -18.46 -16.72 -28.81
C LEU A 37 -19.37 -16.23 -27.68
N TRP A 38 -20.67 -16.55 -27.75
CA TRP A 38 -21.64 -16.08 -26.77
C TRP A 38 -21.46 -16.72 -25.38
N GLY A 39 -21.05 -17.98 -25.32
CA GLY A 39 -20.64 -18.62 -24.07
C GLY A 39 -19.39 -17.96 -23.48
N GLY A 40 -18.40 -17.62 -24.30
CA GLY A 40 -17.21 -16.89 -23.88
C GLY A 40 -17.51 -15.49 -23.34
N VAL A 41 -18.36 -14.72 -24.04
CA VAL A 41 -18.83 -13.40 -23.59
C VAL A 41 -19.58 -13.51 -22.25
N ALA A 42 -20.48 -14.48 -22.11
CA ALA A 42 -21.17 -14.72 -20.84
C ALA A 42 -20.18 -15.10 -19.71
N GLY A 43 -19.18 -15.93 -20.01
CA GLY A 43 -18.15 -16.31 -19.05
C GLY A 43 -17.33 -15.12 -18.59
N LEU A 44 -16.90 -14.26 -19.52
CA LEU A 44 -16.17 -13.03 -19.21
C LEU A 44 -17.04 -12.06 -18.40
N ALA A 45 -18.31 -11.89 -18.78
CA ALA A 45 -19.26 -11.04 -18.06
C ALA A 45 -19.44 -11.52 -16.62
N MET A 46 -19.64 -12.84 -16.42
CA MET A 46 -19.72 -13.42 -15.08
C MET A 46 -18.42 -13.13 -14.31
N ALA A 47 -17.26 -13.55 -14.82
CA ALA A 47 -15.97 -13.34 -14.14
C ALA A 47 -15.72 -11.88 -13.74
N SER A 48 -16.12 -10.94 -14.61
CA SER A 48 -16.00 -9.50 -14.35
C SER A 48 -16.80 -9.06 -13.12
N LEU A 49 -17.97 -9.64 -12.82
CA LEU A 49 -18.75 -9.26 -11.63
C LEU A 49 -17.96 -9.36 -10.32
N VAL A 50 -17.02 -10.32 -10.23
CA VAL A 50 -16.19 -10.52 -9.04
C VAL A 50 -14.82 -9.85 -9.19
N PHE A 51 -14.22 -9.91 -10.39
CA PHE A 51 -12.82 -9.56 -10.63
C PHE A 51 -12.61 -8.30 -11.47
N TRP A 52 -13.64 -7.49 -11.74
CA TRP A 52 -13.53 -6.32 -12.62
C TRP A 52 -12.42 -5.34 -12.19
N ASP A 53 -12.18 -5.20 -10.88
CA ASP A 53 -11.24 -4.25 -10.29
C ASP A 53 -9.82 -4.80 -10.16
N TRP A 54 -9.61 -6.11 -10.31
CA TRP A 54 -8.30 -6.72 -10.10
C TRP A 54 -7.27 -6.24 -11.11
N LEU A 55 -7.60 -6.29 -12.40
CA LEU A 55 -6.69 -5.86 -13.46
C LEU A 55 -6.34 -4.36 -13.37
N PRO A 56 -7.32 -3.42 -13.29
CA PRO A 56 -6.98 -2.00 -13.20
C PRO A 56 -6.25 -1.65 -11.89
N MET A 57 -6.57 -2.32 -10.77
CA MET A 57 -5.85 -2.13 -9.51
C MET A 57 -4.39 -2.57 -9.67
N GLU A 58 -4.14 -3.75 -10.23
CA GLU A 58 -2.78 -4.28 -10.41
C GLU A 58 -1.93 -3.38 -11.31
N VAL A 59 -2.52 -2.86 -12.40
CA VAL A 59 -1.84 -1.94 -13.31
C VAL A 59 -1.46 -0.64 -12.59
N LEU A 60 -2.41 -0.04 -11.87
CA LEU A 60 -2.18 1.22 -11.17
C LEU A 60 -1.15 1.04 -10.04
N TYR A 61 -1.28 -0.02 -9.24
CA TYR A 61 -0.35 -0.35 -8.17
C TYR A 61 1.08 -0.51 -8.69
N ARG A 62 1.28 -1.30 -9.76
CA ARG A 62 2.62 -1.46 -10.35
C ARG A 62 3.17 -0.17 -10.92
N TYR A 63 2.33 0.64 -11.54
CA TYR A 63 2.73 1.93 -12.07
C TYR A 63 3.18 2.87 -10.93
N ASP A 64 2.41 2.98 -9.86
CA ASP A 64 2.74 3.83 -8.71
C ASP A 64 3.98 3.34 -7.98
N CYS A 65 4.11 2.02 -7.78
CA CYS A 65 5.33 1.41 -7.24
C CYS A 65 6.55 1.71 -8.11
N ALA A 66 6.44 1.60 -9.43
CA ALA A 66 7.57 1.84 -10.33
C ALA A 66 7.95 3.33 -10.43
N ARG A 67 6.97 4.23 -10.31
CA ARG A 67 7.16 5.66 -10.58
C ARG A 67 7.43 6.49 -9.32
N TYR A 68 6.80 6.17 -8.21
CA TYR A 68 6.79 7.02 -7.02
C TYR A 68 7.34 6.37 -5.76
N ALA A 69 7.36 5.04 -5.68
CA ALA A 69 7.87 4.36 -4.49
C ALA A 69 9.39 4.44 -4.39
N GLY A 70 9.87 4.41 -3.14
CA GLY A 70 11.28 4.32 -2.81
C GLY A 70 11.76 5.38 -1.83
N PHE A 71 13.05 5.32 -1.57
CA PHE A 71 13.76 6.22 -0.67
C PHE A 71 14.47 7.31 -1.45
N THR A 72 14.18 8.57 -1.11
CA THR A 72 14.86 9.75 -1.64
C THR A 72 15.48 10.53 -0.49
N GLN A 73 16.80 10.69 -0.53
CA GLN A 73 17.54 11.52 0.40
C GLN A 73 17.84 12.88 -0.25
N TYR A 74 17.26 13.95 0.29
CA TYR A 74 17.49 15.30 -0.21
C TYR A 74 18.73 15.96 0.40
N GLN A 75 19.00 15.65 1.67
CA GLN A 75 20.12 16.21 2.40
C GLN A 75 20.75 15.12 3.29
N SER A 76 22.08 15.02 3.26
CA SER A 76 22.81 14.14 4.18
C SER A 76 22.89 14.75 5.58
N LEU A 77 23.08 13.90 6.59
CA LEU A 77 23.25 14.39 7.96
C LEU A 77 24.49 15.28 8.08
N GLU A 78 25.58 14.92 7.40
CA GLU A 78 26.82 15.68 7.39
C GLU A 78 26.67 17.04 6.69
N GLN A 79 25.93 17.09 5.58
CA GLN A 79 25.60 18.36 4.92
C GLN A 79 24.75 19.25 5.85
N TRP A 80 23.76 18.67 6.54
CA TRP A 80 22.95 19.42 7.50
C TRP A 80 23.77 19.95 8.68
N LYS A 81 24.73 19.16 9.20
CA LYS A 81 25.66 19.56 10.27
C LYS A 81 26.55 20.71 9.83
N ALA A 82 27.05 20.68 8.60
CA ALA A 82 27.86 21.77 8.04
C ALA A 82 27.06 23.08 7.94
N GLU A 83 25.77 23.00 7.60
CA GLU A 83 24.86 24.16 7.57
C GLU A 83 24.44 24.65 8.98
N ASN A 84 24.56 23.81 10.01
CA ASN A 84 24.13 24.11 11.38
C ASN A 84 25.24 23.80 12.40
N PRO A 85 26.38 24.51 12.37
CA PRO A 85 27.52 24.23 13.24
C PRO A 85 27.13 24.35 14.72
N GLY A 86 27.59 23.39 15.54
CA GLY A 86 27.34 23.35 16.98
C GLY A 86 25.95 22.85 17.41
N VAL A 87 24.96 22.83 16.52
CA VAL A 87 23.59 22.38 16.87
C VAL A 87 23.54 20.87 17.07
N ALA A 88 24.23 20.10 16.24
CA ALA A 88 24.16 18.64 16.29
C ALA A 88 24.59 18.05 17.65
N GLN A 89 25.52 18.71 18.34
CA GLN A 89 26.05 18.27 19.64
C GLN A 89 25.04 18.46 20.78
N THR A 90 24.07 19.37 20.61
CA THR A 90 23.02 19.61 21.60
C THR A 90 21.80 18.71 21.39
N LEU A 91 21.78 17.91 20.31
CA LEU A 91 20.64 17.06 19.99
C LEU A 91 20.78 15.72 20.70
N HIS A 92 19.77 15.40 21.50
CA HIS A 92 19.67 14.14 22.20
C HIS A 92 18.33 13.46 21.88
N PRO A 93 18.32 12.13 21.68
CA PRO A 93 17.07 11.40 21.56
C PRO A 93 16.20 11.64 22.80
N PRO A 94 14.88 11.80 22.64
CA PRO A 94 14.00 11.94 23.79
C PRO A 94 13.92 10.61 24.54
N GLU A 95 13.76 10.66 25.86
CA GLU A 95 13.56 9.47 26.70
C GLU A 95 12.32 8.69 26.29
N ARG A 96 11.28 9.40 25.84
CA ARG A 96 10.04 8.83 25.28
C ARG A 96 9.73 9.47 23.94
N VAL A 97 9.39 8.64 22.96
CA VAL A 97 8.97 9.13 21.64
C VAL A 97 7.54 9.66 21.77
N GLU A 98 7.39 10.98 21.72
CA GLU A 98 6.07 11.61 21.63
C GLU A 98 5.50 11.45 20.23
N SER A 99 4.25 10.99 20.13
CA SER A 99 3.48 11.00 18.89
C SER A 99 2.38 12.05 18.94
N ARG A 100 2.28 12.90 17.92
CA ARG A 100 1.20 13.89 17.77
C ARG A 100 0.49 13.68 16.43
N GLN A 101 -0.83 13.85 16.44
CA GLN A 101 -1.65 13.94 15.23
C GLN A 101 -1.70 15.41 14.82
N GLU A 102 -1.19 15.76 13.64
CA GLU A 102 -1.14 17.13 13.15
C GLU A 102 -1.53 17.16 11.66
N GLY A 103 -2.65 17.79 11.33
CA GLY A 103 -3.08 17.99 9.93
C GLY A 103 -3.24 16.70 9.11
N GLY A 104 -3.70 15.60 9.73
CA GLY A 104 -3.84 14.31 9.07
C GLY A 104 -2.53 13.54 8.91
N ARG A 105 -1.47 13.97 9.60
CA ARG A 105 -0.18 13.27 9.68
C ARG A 105 0.07 12.83 11.11
N GLN A 106 0.73 11.68 11.25
CA GLN A 106 1.24 11.22 12.52
C GLN A 106 2.70 11.62 12.62
N ARG A 107 3.01 12.50 13.56
CA ARG A 107 4.33 13.07 13.78
C ARG A 107 4.97 12.44 15.01
N TYR A 108 6.20 11.94 14.85
CA TYR A 108 7.02 11.40 15.93
C TYR A 108 8.24 12.30 16.14
N VAL A 109 8.43 12.81 17.36
CA VAL A 109 9.60 13.64 17.68
C VAL A 109 10.84 12.74 17.79
N LEU A 110 11.85 12.99 16.95
CA LEU A 110 13.10 12.22 16.97
C LEU A 110 14.12 12.82 17.94
N ASN A 111 14.14 14.14 18.06
CA ASN A 111 14.93 14.94 19.02
C ASN A 111 14.41 16.39 19.00
N GLN A 112 15.15 17.33 19.60
CA GLN A 112 14.77 18.74 19.70
C GLN A 112 14.60 19.45 18.34
N ARG A 113 15.11 18.86 17.25
CA ARG A 113 15.20 19.50 15.95
C ARG A 113 14.58 18.73 14.79
N PHE A 114 14.42 17.42 14.94
CA PHE A 114 13.90 16.56 13.88
C PHE A 114 12.63 15.86 14.27
N ALA A 115 11.73 15.72 13.30
CA ALA A 115 10.51 14.94 13.41
C ALA A 115 10.43 13.94 12.25
N TRP A 116 9.78 12.81 12.54
CA TRP A 116 9.38 11.81 11.56
C TRP A 116 7.88 11.89 11.34
N ASP A 117 7.48 12.33 10.16
CA ASP A 117 6.08 12.48 9.78
C ASP A 117 5.64 11.30 8.92
N ILE A 118 4.54 10.66 9.29
CA ILE A 118 3.89 9.59 8.52
C ILE A 118 2.54 10.11 8.02
N ARG A 119 2.29 9.95 6.72
CA ARG A 119 1.02 10.29 6.09
C ARG A 119 0.50 9.09 5.31
N TYR A 120 -0.79 8.81 5.47
CA TYR A 120 -1.50 7.85 4.65
C TYR A 120 -2.44 8.59 3.71
N THR A 121 -2.34 8.30 2.41
CA THR A 121 -3.22 8.86 1.38
C THR A 121 -3.93 7.73 0.67
N ARG A 122 -5.25 7.82 0.53
CA ARG A 122 -6.04 6.84 -0.23
C ARG A 122 -6.10 7.25 -1.70
N HIS A 123 -5.81 6.29 -2.55
CA HIS A 123 -5.93 6.38 -4.00
C HIS A 123 -7.13 5.53 -4.48
N PRO A 124 -7.58 5.67 -5.74
CA PRO A 124 -8.60 4.80 -6.30
C PRO A 124 -8.23 3.31 -6.24
N LEU A 125 -9.21 2.44 -6.42
CA LEU A 125 -9.01 0.98 -6.50
C LEU A 125 -8.33 0.37 -5.27
N HIS A 126 -8.65 0.91 -4.09
CA HIS A 126 -8.15 0.44 -2.78
C HIS A 126 -6.64 0.57 -2.57
N ILE A 127 -5.93 1.33 -3.40
CA ILE A 127 -4.50 1.60 -3.21
C ILE A 127 -4.34 2.65 -2.11
N ARG A 128 -3.35 2.46 -1.24
CA ARG A 128 -2.98 3.40 -0.19
C ARG A 128 -1.49 3.68 -0.25
N GLU A 129 -1.17 4.96 -0.28
CA GLU A 129 0.19 5.47 -0.21
C GLU A 129 0.54 5.72 1.25
N ARG A 130 1.66 5.13 1.69
CA ARG A 130 2.32 5.42 2.95
C ARG A 130 3.54 6.28 2.65
N GLU A 131 3.48 7.53 3.06
CA GLU A 131 4.58 8.48 2.90
C GLU A 131 5.20 8.79 4.27
N GLU A 132 6.51 8.58 4.37
CA GLU A 132 7.30 8.87 5.56
C GLU A 132 8.33 9.96 5.25
N ARG A 133 8.45 10.97 6.12
CA ARG A 133 9.36 12.09 5.94
C ARG A 133 10.15 12.36 7.20
N ILE A 134 11.43 12.70 7.05
CA ILE A 134 12.24 13.25 8.13
C ILE A 134 12.37 14.76 7.88
N VAL A 135 11.91 15.55 8.84
CA VAL A 135 11.77 17.00 8.68
C VAL A 135 12.55 17.70 9.78
N ASP A 136 13.29 18.74 9.40
CA ASP A 136 13.83 19.73 10.34
C ASP A 136 12.67 20.63 10.80
N THR A 137 12.32 20.56 12.08
CA THR A 137 11.16 21.27 12.63
C THR A 137 11.32 22.78 12.69
N ARG A 138 12.55 23.30 12.65
CA ARG A 138 12.81 24.75 12.67
C ARG A 138 12.73 25.36 11.28
N THR A 139 13.26 24.66 10.27
CA THR A 139 13.33 25.20 8.89
C THR A 139 12.20 24.68 8.01
N GLY A 140 11.53 23.60 8.40
CA GLY A 140 10.55 22.90 7.57
C GLY A 140 11.16 22.10 6.42
N LYS A 141 12.50 22.06 6.30
CA LYS A 141 13.17 21.31 5.23
C LYS A 141 13.02 19.80 5.45
N VAL A 142 12.72 19.08 4.38
CA VAL A 142 12.65 17.60 4.38
C VAL A 142 14.04 17.06 4.05
N LEU A 143 14.64 16.30 4.97
CA LEU A 143 15.96 15.68 4.79
C LEU A 143 15.85 14.40 3.96
N ALA A 144 14.80 13.62 4.21
CA ALA A 144 14.55 12.36 3.54
C ALA A 144 13.05 12.09 3.41
N ARG A 145 12.70 11.36 2.35
CA ARG A 145 11.36 10.89 2.05
C ARG A 145 11.42 9.41 1.68
N TYR A 146 10.49 8.64 2.21
CA TYR A 146 10.22 7.27 1.81
C TYR A 146 8.75 7.17 1.41
N VAL A 147 8.47 6.55 0.26
CA VAL A 147 7.13 6.32 -0.25
C VAL A 147 6.96 4.85 -0.53
N ASP A 148 5.83 4.30 -0.11
CA ASP A 148 5.44 2.92 -0.34
C ASP A 148 3.95 2.86 -0.66
N PHE A 149 3.54 1.86 -1.42
CA PHE A 149 2.13 1.62 -1.73
C PHE A 149 1.72 0.23 -1.26
N ASP A 150 0.54 0.16 -0.69
CA ASP A 150 -0.14 -1.09 -0.34
C ASP A 150 -1.62 -1.01 -0.75
N THR A 151 -2.39 -2.05 -0.44
CA THR A 151 -3.85 -1.95 -0.53
C THR A 151 -4.47 -1.75 0.84
N ASP A 152 -5.40 -0.80 1.00
CA ASP A 152 -6.21 -0.58 2.22
C ASP A 152 -7.35 -1.61 2.34
N ILE A 153 -7.03 -2.88 2.12
CA ILE A 153 -7.96 -4.01 2.21
C ILE A 153 -7.67 -4.71 3.53
N GLY A 154 -8.62 -4.60 4.46
CA GLY A 154 -8.50 -5.21 5.78
C GLY A 154 -8.45 -6.74 5.65
N GLY A 155 -7.42 -7.38 6.20
CA GLY A 155 -7.34 -8.83 6.26
C GLY A 155 -8.43 -9.38 7.18
N VAL A 156 -9.60 -9.74 6.64
CA VAL A 156 -10.68 -10.42 7.38
C VAL A 156 -10.19 -11.74 7.99
N SER A 157 -9.11 -12.32 7.42
CA SER A 157 -8.43 -13.51 7.94
C SER A 157 -7.70 -13.33 9.29
N VAL A 158 -7.47 -12.09 9.76
CA VAL A 158 -6.67 -11.80 10.97
C VAL A 158 -7.52 -11.22 12.12
N GLY A 159 -8.81 -11.56 12.17
CA GLY A 159 -9.70 -11.13 13.27
C GLY A 159 -10.05 -9.63 13.25
N SER A 160 -9.77 -8.94 12.14
CA SER A 160 -10.18 -7.56 11.91
C SER A 160 -11.63 -7.52 11.42
N SER A 161 -12.48 -6.73 12.07
CA SER A 161 -13.85 -6.48 11.59
C SER A 161 -13.81 -5.89 10.17
N ALA A 162 -14.48 -6.55 9.22
CA ALA A 162 -14.58 -6.06 7.85
C ALA A 162 -15.24 -4.67 7.86
N ARG A 163 -14.61 -3.68 7.21
CA ARG A 163 -15.11 -2.31 7.09
C ARG A 163 -15.99 -2.13 5.85
N GLY A 164 -15.93 -3.07 4.90
CA GLY A 164 -16.75 -3.06 3.69
C GLY A 164 -16.60 -4.34 2.86
N LEU A 165 -17.38 -4.43 1.78
CA LEU A 165 -17.37 -5.60 0.86
C LEU A 165 -16.00 -5.80 0.17
N SER A 166 -15.23 -4.73 -0.02
CA SER A 166 -13.88 -4.80 -0.58
C SER A 166 -12.90 -5.58 0.30
N ASP A 167 -13.11 -5.61 1.62
CA ASP A 167 -12.23 -6.33 2.56
C ASP A 167 -12.30 -7.86 2.36
N TYR A 168 -13.35 -8.36 1.70
CA TYR A 168 -13.48 -9.76 1.32
C TYR A 168 -12.75 -10.10 0.02
N LYS A 169 -12.25 -9.11 -0.72
CA LYS A 169 -11.53 -9.31 -1.99
C LYS A 169 -10.06 -9.59 -1.73
N ILE A 170 -9.75 -10.71 -1.07
CA ILE A 170 -8.40 -11.10 -0.69
C ILE A 170 -7.40 -11.18 -1.86
N TRP A 171 -7.89 -11.37 -3.09
CA TRP A 171 -7.09 -11.39 -4.32
C TRP A 171 -6.56 -10.01 -4.73
N LEU A 172 -7.13 -8.94 -4.18
CA LEU A 172 -6.65 -7.58 -4.37
C LEU A 172 -5.56 -7.19 -3.35
N MET A 173 -5.29 -8.03 -2.35
CA MET A 173 -4.37 -7.69 -1.27
C MET A 173 -2.92 -7.54 -1.79
N ARG A 174 -2.33 -6.38 -1.55
CA ARG A 174 -0.90 -6.08 -1.74
C ARG A 174 -0.34 -5.53 -0.43
N ARG A 175 0.84 -6.00 -0.04
CA ARG A 175 1.44 -5.70 1.26
C ARG A 175 2.32 -4.45 1.22
N SER A 176 3.20 -4.36 0.23
CA SER A 176 4.08 -3.23 -0.01
C SER A 176 4.76 -3.40 -1.37
N CYS A 177 5.20 -2.30 -1.97
CA CYS A 177 6.01 -2.34 -3.19
C CYS A 177 7.34 -3.09 -2.95
N GLU A 178 7.89 -3.01 -1.74
CA GLU A 178 9.15 -3.68 -1.39
C GLU A 178 9.03 -5.20 -1.30
N ALA A 179 7.93 -5.70 -0.72
CA ALA A 179 7.67 -7.13 -0.66
C ALA A 179 7.59 -7.75 -2.05
N ASP A 180 7.09 -6.99 -3.03
CA ASP A 180 6.91 -7.46 -4.41
C ASP A 180 8.17 -7.22 -5.29
N SER A 181 8.97 -6.18 -5.02
CA SER A 181 10.14 -5.82 -5.83
C SER A 181 11.49 -6.30 -5.28
N GLY A 182 11.54 -6.72 -4.01
CA GLY A 182 12.76 -7.22 -3.35
C GLY A 182 13.83 -6.17 -3.08
N ARG A 183 13.53 -4.86 -3.20
CA ARG A 183 14.46 -3.77 -2.91
C ARG A 183 14.24 -3.25 -1.48
N PRO A 184 15.20 -3.37 -0.56
CA PRO A 184 15.02 -2.97 0.84
C PRO A 184 15.29 -1.46 1.04
N LEU A 185 14.54 -0.58 0.37
CA LEU A 185 14.71 0.87 0.47
C LEU A 185 14.20 1.41 1.82
N GLU A 186 13.26 0.71 2.46
CA GLU A 186 12.73 0.96 3.79
C GLU A 186 13.88 0.85 4.80
N ARG A 187 14.68 -0.22 4.70
CA ARG A 187 15.85 -0.39 5.57
C ARG A 187 16.82 0.78 5.47
N ALA A 188 17.07 1.30 4.27
CA ALA A 188 17.93 2.47 4.08
C ALA A 188 17.33 3.73 4.74
N PHE A 189 16.03 3.95 4.60
CA PHE A 189 15.33 5.04 5.27
C PHE A 189 15.39 4.91 6.80
N TYR A 190 15.11 3.74 7.38
CA TYR A 190 15.19 3.52 8.83
C TYR A 190 16.61 3.66 9.37
N ASN A 191 17.61 3.24 8.60
CA ASN A 191 19.01 3.49 8.95
C ASN A 191 19.30 4.99 8.99
N PHE A 192 18.89 5.75 7.97
CA PHE A 192 19.06 7.20 7.96
C PHE A 192 18.28 7.87 9.12
N LYS A 193 17.06 7.41 9.41
CA LYS A 193 16.28 7.87 10.57
C LYS A 193 17.02 7.64 11.88
N TYR A 194 17.67 6.49 12.04
CA TYR A 194 18.50 6.20 13.19
C TYR A 194 19.67 7.18 13.31
N LEU A 195 20.38 7.44 12.20
CA LEU A 195 21.46 8.44 12.16
C LEU A 195 20.96 9.81 12.60
N VAL A 196 19.82 10.27 12.08
CA VAL A 196 19.24 11.57 12.43
C VAL A 196 18.78 11.60 13.89
N LYS A 197 18.23 10.51 14.41
CA LYS A 197 17.81 10.43 15.82
C LYS A 197 19.00 10.52 16.77
N HIS A 198 20.05 9.73 16.52
CA HIS A 198 21.19 9.56 17.43
C HIS A 198 22.40 10.44 17.10
N GLN A 199 22.39 11.17 15.98
CA GLN A 199 23.48 11.98 15.45
C GLN A 199 24.78 11.21 15.15
N MET A 200 24.73 9.88 15.16
CA MET A 200 25.88 8.97 15.08
C MET A 200 25.55 7.75 14.23
N GLU A 201 26.59 7.13 13.64
CA GLU A 201 26.48 5.84 12.97
C GLU A 201 26.17 4.69 13.95
N ARG A 202 25.40 3.71 13.48
CA ARG A 202 25.07 2.51 14.24
C ARG A 202 26.31 1.62 14.23
N LYS A 203 27.04 1.57 15.36
CA LYS A 203 28.15 0.62 15.57
C LYS A 203 27.65 -0.81 15.66
#